data_AF-A0A6B3C9Z2-F1
#
_entry.id   AF-A0A6B3C9Z2-F1
#
_cell.length_a   1.000
_cell.length_b   1.000
_cell.length_c   1.000
_cell.angle_alpha   90.00
_cell.angle_beta   90.00
_cell.angle_gamma   90.00
#
_symmetry.space_group_name_H-M   'P 1'
#
loop_
_entity.id
_entity.type
_entity.pdbx_description
1 polymer ?
#
loop_
_entity_poly.entity_id
_entity_poly.type
_entity_poly.pdbx_seq_one_letter_code
_entity_poly.pdbx_strand_id
1 'polypeptide(L)'
;DTERMLEEVLPDDLVEEFRRTKEADFAYSLSGVGRFRVNAYQARGTFGLVFRRVAIGAQALGELGLPEVVGELALEPRGLVLVTGPTGAGKTTTLAAMVDLVNSYREVNIVTIEDPIEVLHSDKKAIVSQREV
;
A
#
# COMPACT_ATOMS: atom_id res chain seq x y z
N ASP A 1 19.45 8.56 19.73
CA ASP A 1 19.39 8.30 18.28
C ASP A 1 18.02 7.82 17.82
N THR A 2 17.55 6.62 18.21
CA THR A 2 16.24 6.10 17.75
C THR A 2 15.04 6.93 18.21
N GLU A 3 15.09 7.50 19.42
CA GLU A 3 14.05 8.41 19.92
C GLU A 3 13.90 9.66 19.04
N ARG A 4 15.01 10.27 18.64
CA ARG A 4 14.99 11.42 17.72
C ARG A 4 14.46 11.05 16.34
N MET A 5 14.83 9.88 15.83
CA MET A 5 14.29 9.39 14.56
C MET A 5 12.77 9.19 14.64
N LEU A 6 12.27 8.64 15.75
CA LEU A 6 10.84 8.49 15.99
C LEU A 6 10.13 9.85 15.96
N GLU A 7 10.66 10.85 16.66
CA GLU A 7 10.12 12.22 16.65
C GLU A 7 10.08 12.85 15.25
N GLU A 8 11.04 12.51 14.39
CA GLU A 8 11.10 13.03 13.01
C GLU A 8 10.09 12.35 12.06
N VAL A 9 9.74 11.09 12.29
CA VAL A 9 8.90 10.31 11.35
C VAL A 9 7.47 10.09 11.83
N LEU A 10 7.21 10.17 13.14
CA LEU A 10 5.89 9.92 13.72
C LEU A 10 4.92 11.05 13.34
N PRO A 11 3.77 10.73 12.72
CA PRO A 11 2.73 11.71 12.45
C PRO A 11 2.20 12.37 13.72
N ASP A 12 1.95 13.68 13.66
CA ASP A 12 1.50 14.48 14.82
C ASP A 12 0.20 13.95 15.45
N ASP A 13 -0.70 13.41 14.63
CA ASP A 13 -1.97 12.83 15.04
C ASP A 13 -1.82 11.49 15.78
N LEU A 14 -0.68 10.81 15.61
CA LEU A 14 -0.38 9.54 16.28
C LEU A 14 0.47 9.70 17.55
N VAL A 15 0.94 10.92 17.87
CA VAL A 15 1.81 11.16 19.04
C VAL A 15 1.14 10.74 20.35
N GLU A 16 -0.11 11.16 20.56
CA GLU A 16 -0.84 10.84 21.79
C GLU A 16 -1.20 9.35 21.87
N GLU A 17 -1.52 8.73 20.74
CA GLU A 17 -1.75 7.29 20.69
C GLU A 17 -0.48 6.53 21.05
N PHE A 18 0.64 6.81 20.39
CA PHE A 18 1.92 6.16 20.67
C PHE A 18 2.36 6.34 22.12
N ARG A 19 2.17 7.52 22.72
CA ARG A 19 2.47 7.77 24.14
C ARG A 19 1.69 6.83 25.06
N ARG A 20 0.43 6.54 24.72
CA ARG A 20 -0.50 5.69 25.48
C ARG A 20 -0.29 4.20 25.24
N THR A 21 -0.18 3.77 23.99
CA THR A 21 -0.13 2.36 23.57
C THR A 21 1.29 1.81 23.51
N LYS A 22 2.28 2.69 23.37
CA LYS A 22 3.68 2.35 23.07
C LYS A 22 3.89 1.73 21.70
N GLU A 23 2.92 1.82 20.79
CA GLU A 23 2.98 1.29 19.43
C GLU A 23 2.25 2.20 18.45
N ALA A 24 2.72 2.29 17.21
CA ALA A 24 2.03 2.98 16.11
C ALA A 24 2.44 2.39 14.75
N ASP A 25 1.47 2.26 13.84
CA ASP A 25 1.69 1.89 12.43
C ASP A 25 1.30 3.07 11.53
N PHE A 26 2.18 3.48 10.62
CA PHE A 26 1.92 4.61 9.72
C PHE A 26 2.76 4.52 8.44
N ALA A 27 2.41 5.34 7.44
CA ALA A 27 3.21 5.53 6.26
C ALA A 27 4.18 6.73 6.38
N TYR A 28 5.42 6.57 5.91
CA TYR A 28 6.42 7.63 5.83
C TYR A 28 6.98 7.72 4.41
N SER A 29 7.01 8.93 3.84
CA SER A 29 7.53 9.17 2.48
C SER A 29 8.80 10.00 2.54
N LEU A 30 9.87 9.48 1.95
CA LEU A 30 11.16 10.18 1.84
C LEU A 30 11.44 10.51 0.37
N SER A 31 11.54 11.81 0.07
CA SER A 31 11.80 12.31 -1.28
C SER A 31 13.09 11.72 -1.85
N GLY A 32 13.03 11.24 -3.09
CA GLY A 32 14.16 10.60 -3.77
C GLY A 32 14.48 9.16 -3.34
N VAL A 33 13.81 8.62 -2.31
CA VAL A 33 14.09 7.27 -1.78
C VAL A 33 12.87 6.35 -1.92
N GLY A 34 11.69 6.81 -1.49
CA GLY A 34 10.44 6.08 -1.62
C GLY A 34 9.53 6.20 -0.40
N ARG A 35 8.47 5.39 -0.40
CA ARG A 35 7.48 5.29 0.67
C ARG A 35 7.75 4.04 1.52
N PHE A 36 7.45 4.13 2.81
CA PHE A 36 7.65 3.08 3.78
C PHE A 36 6.42 2.93 4.66
N ARG A 37 6.09 1.70 5.03
CA ARG A 37 5.26 1.41 6.19
C ARG A 37 6.17 1.28 7.40
N VAL A 38 5.92 2.09 8.40
CA VAL A 38 6.70 2.17 9.63
C VAL A 38 5.86 1.57 10.76
N ASN A 39 6.43 0.60 11.46
CA ASN A 39 5.92 0.18 12.76
C ASN A 39 6.87 0.71 13.83
N ALA A 40 6.37 1.61 14.67
CA ALA A 40 7.07 2.16 15.82
C ALA A 40 6.60 1.45 17.09
N TYR A 41 7.52 1.11 17.99
CA TYR A 41 7.17 0.53 19.28
C TYR A 41 8.16 0.91 20.40
N GLN A 42 7.75 0.76 21.65
CA GLN A 42 8.63 0.83 22.82
C GLN A 42 8.60 -0.48 23.61
N ALA A 43 9.73 -1.18 23.65
CA ALA A 43 9.88 -2.42 24.40
C ALA A 43 11.02 -2.29 25.42
N ARG A 44 10.75 -2.70 26.68
CA ARG A 44 11.74 -2.67 27.78
C ARG A 44 12.41 -1.30 27.98
N GLY A 45 11.66 -0.23 27.76
CA GLY A 45 12.15 1.16 27.87
C GLY A 45 12.93 1.67 26.65
N THR A 46 13.15 0.84 25.63
CA THR A 46 13.84 1.23 24.39
C THR A 46 12.88 1.37 23.22
N PHE A 47 13.09 2.38 22.38
CA PHE A 47 12.32 2.60 21.15
C PHE A 47 12.84 1.72 20.01
N GLY A 48 11.93 1.23 19.18
CA GLY A 48 12.19 0.47 17.96
C GLY A 48 11.37 1.01 16.79
N LEU A 49 11.95 0.97 15.60
CA LEU A 49 11.30 1.34 14.34
C LEU A 49 11.59 0.26 13.30
N VAL A 50 10.55 -0.20 12.60
CA VAL A 50 10.67 -1.15 11.48
C VAL A 50 10.15 -0.48 10.22
N PHE A 51 11.05 -0.20 9.28
CA PHE A 51 10.71 0.36 7.98
C PHE A 51 10.58 -0.76 6.95
N ARG A 52 9.38 -0.90 6.37
CA ARG A 52 9.10 -1.78 5.24
C ARG A 52 8.86 -0.94 4.00
N ARG A 53 9.66 -1.12 2.96
CA ARG A 53 9.51 -0.35 1.72
C ARG A 53 8.18 -0.70 1.03
N VAL A 54 7.43 0.33 0.67
CA VAL A 54 6.22 0.23 -0.16
C VAL A 54 6.65 0.18 -1.62
N ALA A 55 6.10 -0.78 -2.37
CA ALA A 55 6.42 -0.93 -3.78
C ALA A 55 5.83 0.24 -4.60
N ILE A 56 6.60 0.70 -5.59
CA ILE A 56 6.14 1.69 -6.56
C ILE A 56 5.87 0.97 -7.87
N GLY A 57 4.63 1.07 -8.35
CA GLY A 57 4.15 0.32 -9.51
C GLY A 57 3.86 -1.14 -9.17
N ALA A 58 2.85 -1.68 -9.84
CA ALA A 58 2.56 -3.11 -9.81
C ALA A 58 3.37 -3.85 -10.87
N GLN A 59 3.60 -5.14 -10.65
CA GLN A 59 4.03 -6.04 -11.72
C GLN A 59 2.93 -6.15 -12.78
N ALA A 60 3.33 -6.31 -14.05
CA ALA A 60 2.35 -6.51 -15.10
C ALA A 60 1.62 -7.83 -14.87
N LEU A 61 0.29 -7.86 -15.09
CA LEU A 61 -0.53 -9.04 -14.82
C LEU A 61 -0.02 -10.30 -15.56
N GLY A 62 0.49 -10.14 -16.79
CA GLY A 62 1.07 -11.22 -17.59
C GLY A 62 2.37 -11.81 -17.03
N GLU A 63 3.07 -11.09 -16.16
CA GLU A 63 4.30 -11.56 -15.50
C GLU A 63 4.02 -12.41 -14.26
N LEU A 64 2.78 -12.41 -13.76
CA LEU A 64 2.37 -13.17 -12.57
C LEU A 64 2.09 -14.65 -12.85
N GLY A 65 2.10 -15.07 -14.13
CA GLY A 65 1.75 -16.44 -14.52
C GLY A 65 0.27 -16.79 -14.26
N LEU A 66 -0.59 -15.78 -14.17
CA LEU A 66 -2.03 -15.95 -13.99
C LEU A 66 -2.72 -16.27 -15.31
N PRO A 67 -3.85 -17.02 -15.29
CA PRO A 67 -4.66 -17.24 -16.49
C PRO A 67 -5.15 -15.92 -17.12
N GLU A 68 -5.24 -15.86 -18.45
CA GLU A 68 -5.66 -14.66 -19.19
C GLU A 68 -7.03 -14.12 -18.76
N VAL A 69 -7.95 -15.01 -18.38
CA VAL A 69 -9.29 -14.64 -17.87
C VAL A 69 -9.24 -13.69 -16.66
N VAL A 70 -8.15 -13.67 -15.88
CA VAL A 70 -8.00 -12.70 -14.78
C VAL A 70 -7.89 -11.27 -15.32
N GLY A 71 -7.22 -11.08 -16.46
CA GLY A 71 -7.15 -9.79 -17.15
C GLY A 71 -8.49 -9.37 -17.74
N GLU A 72 -9.24 -10.31 -18.31
CA GLU A 72 -10.60 -10.08 -18.80
C GLU A 72 -11.53 -9.61 -17.66
N LEU A 73 -11.49 -10.31 -16.51
CA LEU A 73 -12.24 -9.95 -15.30
C LEU A 73 -11.90 -8.54 -14.80
N ALA A 74 -10.63 -8.13 -14.87
CA ALA A 74 -10.21 -6.79 -14.48
C ALA A 74 -10.80 -5.70 -15.39
N LEU A 75 -11.01 -6.01 -16.67
CA LEU A 75 -11.48 -5.06 -17.68
C LEU A 75 -13.01 -5.00 -17.82
N GLU A 76 -13.75 -5.88 -17.14
CA GLU A 76 -15.22 -5.85 -17.12
C GLU A 76 -15.74 -4.44 -16.78
N PRO A 77 -16.76 -3.92 -17.51
CA PRO A 77 -17.22 -2.54 -17.35
C PRO A 77 -17.89 -2.28 -15.99
N ARG A 78 -18.39 -3.33 -15.33
CA ARG A 78 -19.08 -3.29 -14.04
C ARG A 78 -19.15 -4.68 -13.43
N GLY A 79 -19.21 -4.76 -12.11
CA GLY A 79 -19.38 -6.01 -11.38
C GLY A 79 -18.65 -5.98 -10.04
N LEU A 80 -18.60 -7.14 -9.39
CA LEU A 80 -17.80 -7.35 -8.18
C LEU A 80 -16.86 -8.51 -8.43
N VAL A 81 -15.56 -8.26 -8.30
CA VAL A 81 -14.52 -9.30 -8.36
C VAL A 81 -13.92 -9.47 -6.97
N LEU A 82 -13.88 -10.71 -6.49
CA LEU A 82 -13.33 -11.06 -5.18
C LEU A 82 -12.04 -11.84 -5.35
N VAL A 83 -10.92 -11.27 -4.89
CA VAL A 83 -9.63 -11.96 -4.85
C VAL A 83 -9.42 -12.51 -3.43
N THR A 84 -9.42 -13.83 -3.30
CA THR A 84 -9.42 -14.51 -1.99
C THR A 84 -8.22 -15.45 -1.84
N GLY A 85 -7.95 -15.88 -0.61
CA GLY A 85 -6.82 -16.76 -0.27
C GLY A 85 -6.18 -16.41 1.08
N PRO A 86 -5.33 -17.31 1.64
CA PRO A 86 -4.67 -17.09 2.92
C PRO A 86 -3.64 -15.94 2.86
N THR A 87 -3.11 -15.54 4.02
CA THR A 87 -2.00 -14.59 4.11
C THR A 87 -0.80 -15.10 3.31
N GLY A 88 -0.17 -14.22 2.53
CA GLY A 88 0.97 -14.59 1.68
C GLY A 88 0.62 -15.23 0.33
N ALA A 89 -0.67 -15.44 0.01
CA ALA A 89 -1.09 -16.07 -1.25
C ALA A 89 -1.03 -15.16 -2.50
N GLY A 90 -0.48 -13.94 -2.41
CA GLY A 90 -0.36 -13.04 -3.56
C GLY A 90 -1.61 -12.22 -3.92
N LYS A 91 -2.58 -12.10 -3.00
CA LYS A 91 -3.82 -11.32 -3.22
C LYS A 91 -3.55 -9.86 -3.59
N THR A 92 -2.75 -9.17 -2.76
CA THR A 92 -2.39 -7.76 -2.96
C THR A 92 -1.65 -7.57 -4.27
N THR A 93 -0.70 -8.45 -4.59
CA THR A 93 0.04 -8.45 -5.86
C THR A 93 -0.89 -8.60 -7.05
N THR A 94 -1.84 -9.55 -6.98
CA THR A 94 -2.83 -9.79 -8.05
C THR A 94 -3.75 -8.58 -8.24
N LEU A 95 -4.32 -8.06 -7.15
CA LEU A 95 -5.19 -6.89 -7.20
C LEU A 95 -4.46 -5.65 -7.74
N ALA A 96 -3.23 -5.41 -7.29
CA ALA A 96 -2.42 -4.29 -7.79
C ALA A 96 -2.16 -4.44 -9.30
N ALA A 97 -1.83 -5.64 -9.78
CA ALA A 97 -1.65 -5.88 -11.22
C ALA A 97 -2.95 -5.68 -12.02
N MET A 98 -4.10 -6.08 -11.47
CA MET A 98 -5.41 -5.83 -12.10
C MET A 98 -5.74 -4.33 -12.15
N VAL A 99 -5.50 -3.59 -11.06
CA VAL A 99 -5.69 -2.13 -10.99
C VAL A 99 -4.77 -1.43 -11.99
N ASP A 100 -3.52 -1.87 -12.09
CA ASP A 100 -2.56 -1.31 -13.05
C ASP A 100 -2.95 -1.58 -14.51
N LEU A 101 -3.54 -2.75 -14.79
CA LEU A 101 -4.13 -3.06 -16.09
C LEU A 101 -5.28 -2.11 -16.42
N VAL A 102 -6.23 -1.91 -15.49
CA VAL A 102 -7.33 -0.94 -15.70
C VAL A 102 -6.77 0.46 -15.95
N ASN A 103 -5.80 0.88 -15.14
CA ASN A 103 -5.15 2.19 -15.25
C ASN A 103 -4.45 2.40 -16.60
N SER A 104 -3.94 1.33 -17.20
CA SER A 104 -3.23 1.39 -18.48
C SER A 104 -4.17 1.39 -19.69
N TYR A 105 -5.37 0.79 -19.57
CA TYR A 105 -6.26 0.55 -20.71
C TYR A 105 -7.53 1.42 -20.75
N ARG A 106 -8.01 1.93 -19.61
CA ARG A 106 -9.31 2.63 -19.51
C ARG A 106 -9.18 4.08 -19.04
N GLU A 107 -9.95 4.97 -19.66
CA GLU A 107 -10.15 6.36 -19.22
C GLU A 107 -11.24 6.40 -18.15
N VAL A 108 -10.87 6.10 -16.91
CA VAL A 108 -11.79 6.03 -15.76
C VAL A 108 -11.15 6.67 -14.53
N ASN A 109 -11.94 6.82 -13.47
CA ASN A 109 -11.45 7.19 -12.14
C ASN A 109 -11.35 5.92 -11.28
N ILE A 110 -10.15 5.59 -10.82
CA ILE A 110 -9.89 4.49 -9.91
C ILE A 110 -9.75 5.07 -8.51
N VAL A 111 -10.51 4.52 -7.56
CA VAL A 111 -10.41 4.89 -6.13
C VAL A 111 -10.09 3.64 -5.34
N THR A 112 -9.01 3.68 -4.56
CA THR A 112 -8.68 2.63 -3.59
C THR A 112 -8.85 3.15 -2.16
N ILE A 113 -9.25 2.25 -1.27
CA ILE A 113 -9.37 2.49 0.17
C ILE A 113 -8.62 1.35 0.84
N GLU A 114 -7.54 1.66 1.54
CA GLU A 114 -6.54 0.70 2.02
C GLU A 114 -6.10 1.04 3.46
N ASP A 115 -5.61 0.05 4.20
CA ASP A 115 -5.07 0.21 5.56
C ASP A 115 -3.84 -0.71 5.75
N PRO A 116 -2.62 -0.21 5.50
CA PRO A 116 -2.26 0.99 4.75
C PRO A 116 -2.15 0.70 3.24
N ILE A 117 -1.78 1.72 2.46
CA ILE A 117 -1.50 1.55 1.02
C ILE A 117 -0.25 0.69 0.81
N GLU A 118 -0.40 -0.43 0.09
CA GLU A 118 0.67 -1.43 -0.11
C GLU A 118 1.42 -1.27 -1.45
N VAL A 119 0.75 -0.78 -2.49
CA VAL A 119 1.34 -0.51 -3.81
C VAL A 119 0.91 0.88 -4.28
N LEU A 120 1.88 1.72 -4.62
CA LEU A 120 1.62 3.04 -5.19
C LEU A 120 1.38 2.95 -6.70
N HIS A 121 0.26 3.48 -7.16
CA HIS A 121 -0.10 3.61 -8.56
C HIS A 121 -0.02 5.08 -9.00
N SER A 122 0.83 5.36 -10.00
CA SER A 122 0.82 6.65 -10.69
C SER A 122 -0.30 6.70 -11.73
N ASP A 123 -0.84 7.88 -12.00
CA ASP A 123 -1.77 8.09 -13.11
C ASP A 123 -1.16 7.64 -14.43
N LYS A 124 -1.96 6.97 -15.26
CA LYS A 124 -1.61 6.58 -16.64
C LYS A 124 -2.70 7.06 -17.58
N LYS A 125 -3.59 6.16 -18.00
CA LYS A 125 -4.78 6.49 -18.79
C LYS A 125 -5.99 6.76 -17.88
N ALA A 126 -6.01 6.14 -16.71
CA ALA A 126 -6.94 6.48 -15.63
C ALA A 126 -6.33 7.51 -14.68
N ILE A 127 -7.21 8.15 -13.89
CA ILE A 127 -6.84 8.94 -12.72
C ILE A 127 -6.98 8.04 -11.49
N VAL A 128 -5.96 7.99 -10.63
CA VAL A 128 -5.91 7.11 -9.46
C VAL A 128 -5.91 7.93 -8.17
N SER A 129 -6.86 7.66 -7.28
CA SER A 129 -6.94 8.25 -5.96
C SER A 129 -6.89 7.15 -4.89
N GLN A 130 -5.75 7.05 -4.18
CA GLN A 130 -5.57 6.08 -3.11
C GLN A 130 -5.79 6.76 -1.75
N ARG A 131 -6.71 6.22 -0.95
CA ARG A 131 -7.02 6.72 0.40
C ARG A 131 -6.61 5.70 1.44
N GLU A 132 -5.82 6.14 2.40
CA GLU A 132 -5.50 5.39 3.60
C GLU A 132 -6.58 5.67 4.67
N VAL A 133 -7.03 4.66 5.40
CA VAL A 133 -8.04 4.77 6.48
C VAL A 133 -7.51 4.30 7.82
#